data_AF-A0AAU6VM56-F1
#
_entry.id   AF-A0AAU6VM56-F1
#
_cell.length_a   1.000
_cell.length_b   1.000
_cell.length_c   1.000
_cell.angle_alpha   90.00
_cell.angle_beta   90.00
_cell.angle_gamma   90.00
#
_symmetry.space_group_name_H-M   'P 1'
#
loop_
_entity.id
_entity.type
_entity.pdbx_description
1 polymer ?
#
loop_
_entity_poly.entity_id
_entity_poly.type
_entity_poly.pdbx_seq_one_letter_code
_entity_poly.pdbx_strand_id
1 'polypeptide(L)'
;MKRLKNSEYVYAKGRELRLAAEAQAKQSGSPVGKPPFFSHDATLQCYFERGWLSITHCDIALHLDSREVLSGGDLIAQIRRFKQCHFQSQPSQR
;
A
#
# COMPACT_ATOMS: atom_id res chain seq x y z
N MET A 1 -8.55 6.82 26.88
CA MET A 1 -7.84 6.08 25.83
C MET A 1 -8.25 4.62 25.91
N LYS A 2 -8.77 4.02 24.84
CA LYS A 2 -9.12 2.59 24.81
C LYS A 2 -7.83 1.78 24.66
N ARG A 3 -7.59 0.83 25.57
CA ARG A 3 -6.43 -0.08 25.49
C ARG A 3 -6.65 -1.05 24.33
N LEU A 4 -5.69 -1.13 23.42
CA LEU A 4 -5.70 -2.12 22.35
C LEU A 4 -5.49 -3.51 22.93
N LYS A 5 -6.07 -4.52 22.29
CA LYS A 5 -5.71 -5.91 22.56
C LYS A 5 -4.29 -6.16 22.06
N ASN A 6 -3.59 -7.13 22.66
CA ASN A 6 -2.22 -7.46 22.26
C ASN A 6 -2.12 -7.79 20.76
N SER A 7 -3.07 -8.56 20.21
CA SER A 7 -3.08 -8.88 18.77
C SER A 7 -3.20 -7.65 17.86
N GLU A 8 -4.06 -6.69 18.23
CA GLU A 8 -4.25 -5.45 17.48
C GLU A 8 -2.99 -4.58 17.54
N TYR A 9 -2.38 -4.48 18.73
CA TYR A 9 -1.12 -3.76 18.92
C TYR A 9 0.00 -4.38 18.07
N VAL A 10 0.16 -5.70 18.12
CA VAL A 10 1.24 -6.39 17.41
C VAL A 10 1.04 -6.32 15.88
N TYR A 11 -0.19 -6.42 15.41
CA TYR A 11 -0.53 -6.17 14.00
C TYR A 11 -0.15 -4.75 13.55
N ALA A 12 -0.55 -3.73 14.33
CA ALA A 12 -0.19 -2.35 14.05
C ALA A 12 1.33 -2.14 14.06
N LYS A 13 2.04 -2.81 14.97
CA LYS A 13 3.50 -2.74 15.04
C LYS A 13 4.17 -3.37 13.82
N GLY A 14 3.63 -4.47 13.30
CA GLY A 14 4.10 -5.08 12.04
C GLY A 14 3.99 -4.14 10.85
N ARG A 15 2.87 -3.41 10.73
CA ARG A 15 2.68 -2.37 9.71
C ARG A 15 3.69 -1.24 9.85
N GLU A 16 3.85 -0.71 11.06
CA GLU A 16 4.78 0.38 11.36
C GLU A 16 6.22 0.02 10.99
N LEU A 17 6.69 -1.17 11.40
CA LEU A 17 8.05 -1.61 11.10
C LEU A 17 8.26 -1.89 9.61
N ARG A 18 7.25 -2.40 8.89
CA ARG A 18 7.35 -2.54 7.43
C ARG A 18 7.55 -1.19 6.76
N LEU A 19 6.73 -0.20 7.10
CA LEU A 19 6.81 1.14 6.52
C LEU A 19 8.16 1.83 6.83
N ALA A 20 8.66 1.68 8.05
CA ALA A 20 9.99 2.18 8.42
C ALA A 20 11.10 1.50 7.61
N ALA A 21 11.00 0.18 7.38
CA ALA A 21 11.95 -0.54 6.55
C ALA A 21 11.90 -0.08 5.09
N GLU A 22 10.72 0.24 4.56
CA GLU A 22 10.57 0.82 3.20
C GLU A 22 11.22 2.21 3.10
N ALA A 23 11.13 3.02 4.15
CA ALA A 23 11.81 4.31 4.20
C ALA A 23 13.34 4.15 4.18
N GLN A 24 13.86 3.16 4.90
CA GLN A 24 15.29 2.82 4.87
C GLN A 24 15.72 2.21 3.53
N ALA A 25 14.87 1.38 2.93
CA ALA A 25 15.09 0.80 1.60
C ALA A 25 15.21 1.89 0.53
N LYS A 26 14.36 2.92 0.58
CA LYS A 26 14.45 4.07 -0.35
C LYS A 26 15.79 4.82 -0.23
N GLN A 27 16.35 4.91 0.97
CA GLN A 27 17.62 5.60 1.22
C GLN A 27 18.83 4.74 0.85
N SER A 28 18.77 3.43 1.10
CA SER A 28 19.89 2.50 0.90
C SER A 28 19.89 1.81 -0.48
N GLY A 29 18.76 1.83 -1.20
CA GLY A 29 18.55 1.10 -2.44
C GLY A 29 18.34 -0.41 -2.27
N SER A 30 18.32 -0.92 -1.04
CA SER A 30 18.14 -2.35 -0.76
C SER A 30 16.66 -2.69 -0.59
N PRO A 31 16.13 -3.75 -1.23
CA PRO A 31 14.72 -4.11 -1.10
C PRO A 31 14.37 -4.62 0.31
N VAL A 32 13.15 -4.32 0.76
CA VAL A 32 12.69 -4.80 2.07
C VAL A 32 12.37 -6.29 2.02
N GLY A 33 13.05 -7.06 2.86
CA GLY A 33 12.93 -8.52 2.94
C GLY A 33 11.69 -9.05 3.68
N LYS A 34 11.82 -10.30 4.13
CA LYS A 34 10.79 -11.06 4.86
C LYS A 34 10.47 -10.41 6.23
N PRO A 35 9.28 -10.69 6.81
CA PRO A 35 8.96 -10.21 8.16
C PRO A 35 10.02 -10.67 9.18
N PRO A 36 10.48 -9.78 10.07
CA PRO A 36 11.38 -10.16 11.14
C PRO A 36 10.67 -11.01 12.21
N PHE A 37 11.47 -11.74 12.99
CA PHE A 37 11.00 -12.38 14.21
C PHE A 37 10.72 -11.31 15.27
N PHE A 38 9.49 -11.28 15.79
CA PHE A 38 8.99 -10.27 16.70
C PHE A 38 8.62 -10.84 18.07
N SER A 39 8.09 -12.06 18.14
CA SER A 39 7.68 -12.68 19.40
C SER A 39 7.87 -14.20 19.42
N HIS A 40 8.21 -14.73 20.59
CA HIS A 40 8.21 -16.18 20.86
C HIS A 40 6.80 -16.76 20.97
N ASP A 41 5.78 -15.92 21.21
CA ASP A 41 4.39 -16.35 21.12
C ASP A 41 4.02 -16.46 19.63
N ALA A 42 3.78 -17.69 19.17
CA ALA A 42 3.44 -17.98 17.77
C ALA A 42 2.17 -17.24 17.31
N THR A 43 1.21 -17.02 18.19
CA THR A 43 -0.02 -16.27 17.87
C THR A 43 0.31 -14.81 17.62
N LEU A 44 1.08 -14.19 18.50
CA LEU A 44 1.50 -12.80 18.34
C LEU A 44 2.41 -12.64 17.11
N GLN A 45 3.34 -13.57 16.89
CA GLN A 45 4.17 -13.60 15.68
C GLN A 45 3.32 -13.67 14.41
N CYS A 46 2.28 -14.51 14.39
CA CYS A 46 1.36 -14.58 13.25
C CYS A 46 0.63 -13.24 13.00
N TYR A 47 0.15 -12.56 14.05
CA TYR A 47 -0.47 -11.24 13.88
C TYR A 47 0.52 -10.19 13.40
N PHE A 48 1.76 -10.25 13.86
CA PHE A 48 2.84 -9.38 13.40
C PHE A 48 3.09 -9.56 11.90
N GLU A 49 3.27 -10.81 11.46
CA GLU A 49 3.51 -11.15 10.06
C GLU A 49 2.35 -10.72 9.16
N ARG A 50 1.11 -10.90 9.62
CA ARG A 50 -0.08 -10.37 8.94
C ARG A 50 -0.03 -8.85 8.81
N GLY A 51 0.39 -8.15 9.85
CA GLY A 51 0.59 -6.70 9.82
C GLY A 51 1.63 -6.31 8.77
N TRP A 52 2.80 -6.94 8.81
CA TRP A 52 3.90 -6.69 7.87
C TRP A 52 3.49 -6.90 6.41
N LEU A 53 2.80 -8.01 6.11
CA LEU A 53 2.39 -8.37 4.75
C LEU A 53 1.13 -7.62 4.27
N SER A 54 0.39 -6.94 5.15
CA SER A 54 -0.82 -6.19 4.78
C SER A 54 -0.54 -4.87 4.07
N ILE A 55 0.72 -4.39 4.09
CA ILE A 55 1.11 -3.11 3.51
C ILE A 55 1.06 -3.18 1.99
N THR A 56 0.28 -2.27 1.39
CA THR A 56 0.16 -2.14 -0.07
C THR A 56 1.15 -1.12 -0.61
N HIS A 57 1.37 -1.13 -1.93
CA HIS A 57 2.14 -0.07 -2.59
C HIS A 57 1.58 1.34 -2.34
N CYS A 58 0.25 1.47 -2.22
CA CYS A 58 -0.38 2.75 -1.91
C CYS A 58 -0.01 3.23 -0.49
N ASP A 59 -0.02 2.34 0.50
CA ASP A 59 0.41 2.68 1.87
C ASP A 59 1.87 3.16 1.90
N ILE A 60 2.75 2.49 1.14
CA ILE A 60 4.16 2.85 1.03
C ILE A 60 4.32 4.21 0.36
N ALA A 61 3.64 4.44 -0.77
CA ALA A 61 3.69 5.71 -1.49
C ALA A 61 3.22 6.89 -0.62
N LEU A 62 2.12 6.70 0.12
CA LEU A 62 1.62 7.68 1.07
C LEU A 62 2.60 7.92 2.23
N HIS A 63 3.22 6.87 2.76
CA HIS A 63 4.15 6.97 3.88
C HIS A 63 5.45 7.70 3.51
N LEU A 64 5.97 7.46 2.31
CA LEU A 64 7.22 8.04 1.83
C LEU A 64 7.06 9.45 1.22
N ASP A 65 5.84 9.99 1.27
CA ASP A 65 5.38 11.17 0.51
C ASP A 65 5.89 11.15 -0.94
N SER A 66 6.00 9.93 -1.49
CA SER A 66 6.34 9.70 -2.88
C SER A 66 5.06 9.95 -3.66
N ARG A 67 4.70 11.23 -3.81
CA ARG A 67 3.91 11.68 -4.94
C ARG A 67 4.79 11.51 -6.17
N GLU A 68 5.00 10.28 -6.61
CA GLU A 68 5.14 10.04 -8.02
C GLU A 68 3.78 10.38 -8.62
N VAL A 69 3.57 11.69 -8.84
CA VAL A 69 2.61 12.17 -9.83
C VAL A 69 2.88 11.28 -11.02
N LEU A 70 1.85 10.57 -11.50
CA LEU A 70 1.90 9.76 -12.71
C LEU A 70 2.55 10.60 -13.81
N SER A 71 3.87 10.49 -13.91
CA SER A 71 4.66 11.34 -14.78
C SER A 71 4.47 10.73 -16.15
N GLY A 72 3.61 11.36 -16.96
CA GLY A 72 3.49 11.04 -18.38
C GLY A 72 2.13 10.54 -18.86
N GLY A 73 1.09 10.49 -18.02
CA GLY A 73 -0.27 10.27 -18.48
C GLY A 73 -1.06 11.57 -18.44
N ASP A 74 -1.34 12.21 -19.59
CA ASP A 74 -2.38 13.24 -19.64
C ASP A 74 -3.70 12.59 -19.17
N LEU A 75 -4.04 12.80 -17.90
CA LEU A 75 -5.23 12.26 -17.24
C LEU A 75 -6.48 12.61 -18.05
N ILE A 76 -6.49 13.78 -18.69
CA ILE A 76 -7.56 14.20 -19.57
C ILE A 76 -7.60 13.33 -20.83
N ALA A 77 -6.45 12.98 -21.41
CA ALA A 77 -6.39 12.04 -22.54
C ALA A 77 -6.86 10.64 -22.16
N GLN A 78 -6.56 10.16 -20.94
CA GLN A 78 -7.05 8.87 -20.44
C GLN A 78 -8.58 8.89 -20.23
N ILE A 79 -9.12 9.96 -19.64
CA ILE A 79 -10.57 10.15 -19.50
C ILE A 79 -11.25 10.24 -20.87
N ARG A 80 -10.67 10.95 -21.84
CA ARG A 80 -11.20 11.05 -23.22
C ARG A 80 -11.26 9.69 -23.91
N ARG A 81 -10.17 8.90 -23.83
CA ARG A 81 -10.13 7.52 -24.37
C ARG A 81 -11.19 6.65 -23.75
N PHE A 82 -11.31 6.68 -22.42
CA PHE A 82 -12.33 5.91 -21.70
C PHE A 82 -13.75 6.29 -22.15
N LYS A 83 -14.01 7.59 -22.32
CA LYS A 83 -15.30 8.08 -22.80
C LYS A 83 -15.61 7.65 -24.24
N GLN A 84 -14.62 7.67 -25.13
CA GLN A 84 -14.78 7.21 -26.51
C GLN A 84 -15.15 5.72 -26.56
N CYS A 85 -14.48 4.88 -25.78
CA CYS A 85 -14.78 3.44 -25.78
C CYS A 85 -16.17 3.11 -25.20
N HIS A 86 -16.61 3.81 -24.15
CA HIS A 86 -17.84 3.44 -23.43
C HIS A 86 -19.11 4.16 -23.91
N PHE A 87 -19.01 5.37 -24.47
CA PHE A 87 -20.19 6.17 -24.82
C PHE A 87 -20.45 6.27 -26.33
N GLN A 88 -19.71 5.54 -27.19
CA GLN A 88 -19.89 5.61 -28.64
C GLN A 88 -21.05 4.77 -29.21
N SER A 89 -21.82 4.05 -28.39
CA SER A 89 -22.90 3.18 -28.90
C SER A 89 -24.29 3.72 -28.60
N GLN A 90 -24.71 4.79 -29.27
CA GLN A 90 -26.11 4.92 -29.71
C GLN A 90 -26.14 5.58 -31.09
N PRO A 91 -26.27 4.80 -32.18
CA PRO A 91 -26.68 5.38 -33.45
C PRO A 91 -28.12 5.88 -33.28
N SER A 92 -28.32 7.19 -33.42
CA SER A 92 -29.64 7.79 -33.50
C SER A 92 -30.36 7.20 -34.72
N GLN A 93 -31.28 6.27 -34.51
CA GLN A 93 -32.23 5.89 -35.56
C GLN A 93 -33.14 7.10 -35.80
N ARG A 94 -33.09 7.58 -37.04
CA ARG A 94 -33.99 8.59 -37.60
C ARG A 94 -35.41 8.05 -37.69
#